data_AF-A0A2J6WT89-F1
#
_entry.id   AF-A0A2J6WT89-F1
#
_cell.length_a   1.000
_cell.length_b   1.000
_cell.length_c   1.000
_cell.angle_alpha   90.00
_cell.angle_beta   90.00
_cell.angle_gamma   90.00
#
_symmetry.space_group_name_H-M   'P 1'
#
loop_
_entity.id
_entity.type
_entity.pdbx_description
1 polymer ?
#
loop_
_entity_poly.entity_id
_entity_poly.type
_entity_poly.pdbx_seq_one_letter_code
_entity_poly.pdbx_strand_id
1 'polypeptide(L)'
;MSTIFHRASINNLRYRFILWLSVVALKTIIDGGGRITLQGNNSRLIDHYTTGFTGVSRLEVRNLTITGGRASGGGTDESAVDGSGGAIRSYFAAANPSFTPTLVIDRVIFRDNQTTLTSVPAGRDAYDYGGGAIYSRGGAVIIANSRFEGNHAHNGAGGAIHLLQSSLTVEDSFFIGNSAIGAQPQDSFGGAIS
;
A
#
# COMPACT_ATOMS: atom_id res chain seq x y z
N MET A 1 13.25 -28.37 1.45
CA MET A 1 12.37 -29.22 2.28
C MET A 1 12.56 -28.79 3.74
N SER A 2 11.63 -27.99 4.26
CA SER A 2 11.30 -27.84 5.69
C SER A 2 10.42 -26.59 5.82
N THR A 3 9.12 -26.84 5.87
CA THR A 3 8.06 -25.89 6.15
C THR A 3 7.90 -25.87 7.66
N ILE A 4 8.07 -24.73 8.33
CA ILE A 4 7.69 -24.58 9.74
C ILE A 4 6.39 -23.79 9.77
N PHE A 5 5.27 -24.50 9.94
CA PHE A 5 4.00 -23.91 10.38
C PHE A 5 4.02 -23.83 11.90
N HIS A 6 4.01 -22.63 12.48
CA HIS A 6 3.60 -22.46 13.87
C HIS A 6 2.09 -22.29 13.94
N ARG A 7 1.42 -23.33 14.42
CA ARG A 7 0.01 -23.33 14.84
C ARG A 7 -0.08 -22.59 16.17
N ALA A 8 -0.74 -21.43 16.22
CA ALA A 8 -1.13 -20.79 17.47
C ALA A 8 -2.65 -20.59 17.48
N SER A 9 -3.33 -21.35 18.34
CA SER A 9 -4.73 -21.13 18.70
C SER A 9 -4.81 -19.89 19.58
N ILE A 10 -5.67 -18.95 19.19
CA ILE A 10 -5.87 -17.65 19.81
C ILE A 10 -6.59 -17.82 21.16
N ASN A 11 -5.99 -17.29 22.23
CA ASN A 11 -6.70 -16.86 23.44
C ASN A 11 -5.97 -15.66 24.05
N ASN A 12 -6.56 -14.47 23.87
CA ASN A 12 -6.41 -13.26 24.69
C ASN A 12 -5.02 -12.92 25.27
N LEU A 13 -4.04 -12.64 24.42
CA LEU A 13 -2.85 -11.90 24.84
C LEU A 13 -2.49 -10.83 23.79
N ARG A 14 -2.63 -9.55 24.17
CA ARG A 14 -2.15 -8.40 23.40
C ARG A 14 -0.62 -8.33 23.53
N TYR A 15 0.10 -8.91 22.58
CA TYR A 15 1.53 -8.65 22.41
C TYR A 15 1.76 -7.80 21.16
N ARG A 16 2.26 -6.57 21.34
CA ARG A 16 2.90 -5.81 20.28
C ARG A 16 4.29 -6.40 20.06
N PHE A 17 4.40 -7.35 19.13
CA PHE A 17 5.71 -7.70 18.57
C PHE A 17 6.01 -6.73 17.43
N ILE A 18 6.80 -5.70 17.70
CA ILE A 18 7.47 -4.96 16.63
C ILE A 18 8.71 -5.78 16.27
N LEU A 19 8.52 -6.81 15.44
CA LEU A 19 9.63 -7.53 14.83
C LEU A 19 10.07 -6.72 13.60
N TRP A 20 11.26 -6.11 13.67
CA TRP A 20 11.92 -5.60 12.47
C TRP A 20 12.52 -6.79 11.71
N LEU A 21 11.71 -7.42 10.85
CA LEU A 21 12.21 -8.43 9.92
C LEU A 21 12.80 -7.73 8.70
N SER A 22 14.13 -7.57 8.65
CA SER A 22 14.82 -7.12 7.44
C SER A 22 14.96 -8.28 6.45
N VAL A 23 13.97 -8.43 5.56
CA VAL A 23 14.06 -9.38 4.45
C VAL A 23 14.88 -8.75 3.32
N VAL A 24 16.13 -9.16 3.15
CA VAL A 24 17.00 -8.74 2.02
C VAL A 24 16.81 -9.72 0.86
N ALA A 25 15.57 -9.90 0.40
CA ALA A 25 15.26 -10.75 -0.74
C ALA A 25 14.90 -9.90 -1.95
N LEU A 26 15.53 -10.18 -3.10
CA LEU A 26 15.18 -9.57 -4.40
C LEU A 26 13.70 -9.79 -4.76
N LYS A 27 13.12 -10.87 -4.23
CA LYS A 27 11.71 -11.19 -4.36
C LYS A 27 11.16 -11.66 -3.02
N THR A 28 10.06 -11.06 -2.59
CA THR A 28 9.26 -11.47 -1.43
C THR A 28 7.86 -11.86 -1.88
N ILE A 29 7.32 -12.97 -1.36
CA ILE A 29 5.95 -13.42 -1.63
C ILE A 29 5.20 -13.51 -0.31
N ILE A 30 4.04 -12.86 -0.26
CA ILE A 30 3.04 -12.98 0.81
C ILE A 30 1.83 -13.69 0.21
N ASP A 31 1.63 -14.95 0.60
CA ASP A 31 0.54 -15.81 0.10
C ASP A 31 -0.35 -16.24 1.25
N GLY A 32 -1.62 -15.84 1.22
CA GLY A 32 -2.60 -16.21 2.24
C GLY A 32 -3.39 -17.48 1.95
N GLY A 33 -3.14 -18.15 0.83
CA GLY A 33 -3.85 -19.39 0.45
C GLY A 33 -5.39 -19.28 0.39
N GLY A 34 -5.92 -18.07 0.26
CA GLY A 34 -7.35 -17.75 0.17
C GLY A 34 -8.05 -17.67 1.52
N ARG A 35 -7.31 -17.82 2.63
CA ARG A 35 -7.90 -17.96 3.97
C ARG A 35 -7.42 -16.89 4.96
N ILE A 36 -6.36 -16.18 4.63
CA ILE A 36 -5.77 -15.18 5.52
C ILE A 36 -6.42 -13.81 5.27
N THR A 37 -6.80 -13.16 6.38
CA THR A 37 -7.12 -11.74 6.41
C THR A 37 -6.08 -11.03 7.26
N LEU A 38 -5.42 -10.02 6.69
CA LEU A 38 -4.54 -9.10 7.41
C LEU A 38 -5.34 -7.86 7.78
N GLN A 39 -5.37 -7.52 9.07
CA GLN A 39 -6.07 -6.34 9.59
C GLN A 39 -5.10 -5.28 10.08
N GLY A 40 -5.26 -4.04 9.62
CA GLY A 40 -4.36 -2.94 9.95
C GLY A 40 -4.47 -2.42 11.38
N ASN A 41 -5.63 -2.53 12.02
CA ASN A 41 -5.89 -2.02 13.38
C ASN A 41 -5.35 -0.59 13.59
N ASN A 42 -5.75 0.34 12.73
CA ASN A 42 -5.27 1.73 12.69
C ASN A 42 -3.78 1.89 12.33
N SER A 43 -3.19 0.94 11.61
CA SER A 43 -1.84 1.05 11.07
C SER A 43 -1.75 0.55 9.64
N ARG A 44 -0.74 1.03 8.91
CA ARG A 44 -0.33 0.47 7.62
C ARG A 44 0.21 -0.93 7.84
N LEU A 45 -0.09 -1.86 6.93
CA LEU A 45 0.30 -3.26 7.07
C LEU A 45 1.64 -3.57 6.39
N ILE A 46 1.86 -2.99 5.21
CA ILE A 46 3.02 -3.32 4.38
C ILE A 46 3.69 -2.02 3.94
N ASP A 47 5.00 -1.97 4.15
CA ASP A 47 5.87 -0.93 3.61
C ASP A 47 6.94 -1.59 2.73
N HIS A 48 6.73 -1.50 1.41
CA HIS A 48 7.66 -1.97 0.39
C HIS A 48 8.57 -0.81 0.03
N TYR A 49 9.61 -0.62 0.84
CA TYR A 49 10.52 0.51 0.75
C TYR A 49 11.87 0.07 0.17
N THR A 50 12.42 0.82 -0.77
CA THR A 50 13.74 0.53 -1.36
C THR A 50 14.53 1.82 -1.58
N THR A 51 15.78 1.85 -1.10
CA THR A 51 16.74 2.96 -1.24
C THR A 51 18.10 2.48 -1.78
N GLY A 52 18.80 3.35 -2.50
CA GLY A 52 20.15 3.12 -3.02
C GLY A 52 20.20 2.32 -4.32
N PHE A 53 21.42 1.87 -4.71
CA PHE A 53 21.69 1.10 -5.94
C PHE A 53 21.29 -0.38 -5.85
N THR A 54 20.29 -0.72 -5.03
CA THR A 54 20.02 -2.10 -4.60
C THR A 54 19.04 -2.83 -5.52
N GLY A 55 19.49 -3.14 -6.75
CA GLY A 55 18.94 -4.22 -7.60
C GLY A 55 17.42 -4.29 -7.82
N VAL A 56 16.94 -5.45 -8.28
CA VAL A 56 15.51 -5.71 -8.50
C VAL A 56 14.79 -5.97 -7.17
N SER A 57 13.76 -5.18 -6.86
CA SER A 57 12.93 -5.32 -5.66
C SER A 57 11.50 -5.67 -6.08
N ARG A 58 11.10 -6.91 -5.81
CA ARG A 58 9.77 -7.43 -6.19
C ARG A 58 8.99 -7.93 -4.99
N LEU A 59 7.83 -7.35 -4.74
CA LEU A 59 6.87 -7.84 -3.76
C LEU A 59 5.66 -8.43 -4.48
N GLU A 60 5.34 -9.68 -4.20
CA GLU A 60 4.10 -10.32 -4.65
C GLU A 60 3.19 -10.56 -3.45
N VAL A 61 1.96 -10.05 -3.52
CA VAL A 61 0.91 -10.26 -2.52
C VAL A 61 -0.24 -10.99 -3.19
N ARG A 62 -0.66 -12.13 -2.63
CA ARG A 62 -1.68 -12.96 -3.27
C ARG A 62 -2.55 -13.78 -2.33
N ASN A 63 -3.74 -14.14 -2.83
CA ASN A 63 -4.69 -15.05 -2.17
C ASN A 63 -5.04 -14.62 -0.73
N LEU A 64 -5.32 -13.34 -0.49
CA LEU A 64 -5.62 -12.86 0.85
C LEU A 64 -6.51 -11.63 0.86
N THR A 65 -7.05 -11.30 2.03
CA THR A 65 -7.74 -10.03 2.26
C THR A 65 -6.85 -9.10 3.08
N ILE A 66 -6.75 -7.82 2.69
CA ILE A 66 -6.16 -6.75 3.49
C ILE A 66 -7.23 -5.72 3.82
N THR A 67 -7.44 -5.47 5.11
CA THR A 67 -8.52 -4.58 5.54
C THR A 67 -8.17 -3.71 6.74
N GLY A 68 -8.85 -2.56 6.86
CA GLY A 68 -8.68 -1.65 7.98
C GLY A 68 -7.27 -1.06 8.09
N GLY A 69 -6.51 -1.07 6.99
CA GLY A 69 -5.23 -0.40 6.88
C GLY A 69 -5.40 1.11 7.02
N ARG A 70 -4.51 1.74 7.77
CA ARG A 70 -4.57 3.18 8.04
C ARG A 70 -3.20 3.83 7.90
N ALA A 71 -3.09 4.82 7.01
CA ALA A 71 -1.92 5.68 6.91
C ALA A 71 -2.22 7.06 7.50
N SER A 72 -1.49 7.46 8.53
CA SER A 72 -1.71 8.71 9.27
C SER A 72 -0.47 9.60 9.37
N GLY A 73 0.67 9.20 8.79
CA GLY A 73 1.90 9.99 8.81
C GLY A 73 1.80 11.26 7.97
N GLY A 74 2.47 12.34 8.33
CA GLY A 74 2.37 13.64 7.65
C GLY A 74 3.40 14.64 8.15
N GLY A 75 4.66 14.18 8.23
CA GLY A 75 5.78 15.01 8.65
C GLY A 75 6.15 16.08 7.60
N THR A 76 6.94 17.06 8.02
CA THR A 76 7.47 18.15 7.18
C THR A 76 8.69 17.75 6.34
N ASP A 77 9.21 16.53 6.50
CA ASP A 77 10.37 16.00 5.80
C ASP A 77 9.98 15.36 4.45
N GLU A 78 10.96 15.01 3.62
CA GLU A 78 10.76 14.37 2.29
C GLU A 78 9.94 13.06 2.37
N SER A 79 9.77 12.49 3.57
CA SER A 79 8.98 11.30 3.90
C SER A 79 7.46 11.51 3.93
N ALA A 80 6.92 12.67 3.54
CA ALA A 80 5.49 13.00 3.68
C ALA A 80 4.51 11.98 3.02
N VAL A 81 5.00 11.11 2.13
CA VAL A 81 4.32 9.88 1.68
C VAL A 81 3.98 8.85 2.77
N ASP A 82 4.42 9.04 4.02
CA ASP A 82 4.03 8.19 5.15
C ASP A 82 2.52 8.21 5.42
N GLY A 83 1.83 9.26 4.97
CA GLY A 83 0.37 9.39 5.04
C GLY A 83 -0.39 8.70 3.91
N SER A 84 0.32 8.09 2.98
CA SER A 84 -0.25 7.47 1.79
C SER A 84 -0.20 5.95 1.88
N GLY A 85 -1.09 5.27 1.15
CA GLY A 85 -1.11 3.81 1.08
C GLY A 85 -1.59 3.19 2.38
N GLY A 86 -2.89 3.33 2.67
CA GLY A 86 -3.46 2.86 3.94
C GLY A 86 -3.19 1.39 4.24
N ALA A 87 -3.21 0.53 3.22
CA ALA A 87 -2.80 -0.87 3.33
C ALA A 87 -1.31 -1.06 3.01
N ILE A 88 -0.89 -0.59 1.85
CA ILE A 88 0.45 -0.80 1.29
C ILE A 88 1.01 0.53 0.81
N ARG A 89 2.21 0.84 1.28
CA ARG A 89 3.07 1.82 0.62
C ARG A 89 4.17 1.08 -0.13
N SER A 90 4.30 1.35 -1.42
CA SER A 90 5.42 0.89 -2.25
C SER A 90 6.22 2.10 -2.70
N TYR A 91 7.36 2.33 -2.07
CA TYR A 91 8.15 3.54 -2.29
C TYR A 91 9.55 3.19 -2.74
N PHE A 92 9.92 3.77 -3.87
CA PHE A 92 11.28 3.73 -4.39
C PHE A 92 11.87 5.14 -4.48
N ALA A 93 12.97 5.36 -3.76
CA ALA A 93 13.78 6.56 -3.95
C ALA A 93 14.53 6.42 -5.28
N ALA A 94 14.14 7.20 -6.29
CA ALA A 94 14.72 7.14 -7.62
C ALA A 94 16.26 7.33 -7.56
N ALA A 95 17.01 6.24 -7.68
CA ALA A 95 18.46 6.27 -7.79
C ALA A 95 19.00 5.53 -9.02
N ASN A 96 18.16 4.82 -9.78
CA ASN A 96 18.62 4.16 -11.01
C ASN A 96 17.48 3.80 -11.98
N PRO A 97 17.42 4.42 -13.19
CA PRO A 97 16.41 4.08 -14.21
C PRO A 97 16.57 2.67 -14.81
N SER A 98 17.66 1.97 -14.52
CA SER A 98 17.91 0.60 -14.99
C SER A 98 17.17 -0.47 -14.18
N PHE A 99 16.54 -0.10 -13.06
CA PHE A 99 15.78 -1.02 -12.22
C PHE A 99 14.34 -0.51 -12.05
N THR A 100 13.37 -1.41 -12.25
CA THR A 100 11.96 -1.12 -12.03
C THR A 100 11.44 -2.02 -10.90
N PRO A 101 11.47 -1.56 -9.64
CA PRO A 101 10.82 -2.26 -8.54
C PRO A 101 9.37 -2.56 -8.89
N THR A 102 8.87 -3.72 -8.50
CA THR A 102 7.53 -4.16 -8.90
C THR A 102 6.73 -4.62 -7.68
N LEU A 103 5.54 -4.03 -7.53
CA LEU A 103 4.49 -4.56 -6.66
C LEU A 103 3.51 -5.37 -7.53
N VAL A 104 3.30 -6.63 -7.18
CA VAL A 104 2.33 -7.50 -7.86
C VAL A 104 1.25 -7.93 -6.89
N ILE A 105 0.01 -7.73 -7.31
CA ILE A 105 -1.20 -8.02 -6.56
C ILE A 105 -2.03 -9.02 -7.36
N ASP A 106 -2.32 -10.19 -6.78
CA ASP A 106 -3.04 -11.25 -7.49
C ASP A 106 -4.04 -11.97 -6.57
N ARG A 107 -5.34 -11.92 -6.90
CA ARG A 107 -6.44 -12.38 -6.03
C ARG A 107 -6.35 -11.83 -4.61
N VAL A 108 -6.19 -10.51 -4.51
CA VAL A 108 -6.22 -9.80 -3.22
C VAL A 108 -7.49 -8.99 -3.13
N ILE A 109 -8.10 -8.98 -1.94
CA ILE A 109 -9.20 -8.09 -1.63
C ILE A 109 -8.70 -7.00 -0.69
N PHE A 110 -8.71 -5.76 -1.14
CA PHE A 110 -8.47 -4.57 -0.33
C PHE A 110 -9.81 -3.98 0.10
N ARG A 111 -10.07 -3.97 1.40
CA ARG A 111 -11.34 -3.48 1.94
C ARG A 111 -11.17 -2.48 3.05
N ASP A 112 -11.90 -1.36 3.00
CA ASP A 112 -11.96 -0.38 4.10
C ASP A 112 -10.58 0.11 4.56
N ASN A 113 -9.65 0.27 3.62
CA ASN A 113 -8.34 0.87 3.90
C ASN A 113 -8.40 2.37 3.64
N GLN A 114 -7.66 3.15 4.42
CA GLN A 114 -7.76 4.60 4.39
C GLN A 114 -6.45 5.35 4.62
N THR A 115 -6.32 6.52 3.99
CA THR A 115 -5.40 7.58 4.43
C THR A 115 -6.17 8.54 5.32
N THR A 116 -5.53 9.14 6.33
CA THR A 116 -6.28 9.85 7.38
C THR A 116 -5.74 11.21 7.72
N LEU A 117 -4.70 11.64 7.01
CA LEU A 117 -4.45 13.06 6.88
C LEU A 117 -5.66 13.70 6.20
N THR A 118 -6.06 14.86 6.69
CA THR A 118 -7.12 15.69 6.10
C THR A 118 -6.56 17.04 5.64
N SER A 119 -5.25 17.26 5.84
CA SER A 119 -4.52 18.43 5.39
C SER A 119 -3.14 18.02 4.89
N VAL A 120 -2.65 18.77 3.91
CA VAL A 120 -1.31 18.63 3.36
C VAL A 120 -0.37 19.60 4.09
N PRO A 121 0.80 19.17 4.57
CA PRO A 121 1.78 20.05 5.19
C PRO A 121 2.15 21.23 4.27
N ALA A 122 2.40 22.40 4.87
CA ALA A 122 2.77 23.61 4.12
C ALA A 122 4.00 23.37 3.22
N GLY A 123 3.94 23.85 1.97
CA GLY A 123 5.00 23.65 0.98
C GLY A 123 5.00 22.29 0.29
N ARG A 124 3.89 21.53 0.39
CA ARG A 124 3.68 20.25 -0.30
C ARG A 124 2.41 20.28 -1.12
N ASP A 125 2.37 19.46 -2.14
CA ASP A 125 1.25 19.35 -3.07
C ASP A 125 0.37 18.16 -2.69
N ALA A 126 -0.95 18.37 -2.63
CA ALA A 126 -1.92 17.29 -2.37
C ALA A 126 -1.81 16.13 -3.38
N TYR A 127 -1.31 16.43 -4.57
CA TYR A 127 -1.01 15.49 -5.64
C TYR A 127 0.06 14.44 -5.28
N ASP A 128 0.84 14.65 -4.22
CA ASP A 128 1.82 13.68 -3.74
C ASP A 128 1.20 12.63 -2.78
N TYR A 129 -0.08 12.78 -2.45
CA TYR A 129 -0.75 11.98 -1.42
C TYR A 129 -1.97 11.26 -1.98
N GLY A 130 -2.25 10.09 -1.40
CA GLY A 130 -3.40 9.32 -1.83
C GLY A 130 -3.30 7.84 -1.54
N GLY A 131 -4.16 7.07 -2.21
CA GLY A 131 -4.13 5.62 -2.15
C GLY A 131 -4.64 5.11 -0.81
N GLY A 132 -5.97 5.09 -0.63
CA GLY A 132 -6.58 4.52 0.58
C GLY A 132 -6.14 3.07 0.81
N ALA A 133 -5.92 2.31 -0.25
CA ALA A 133 -5.29 0.99 -0.18
C ALA A 133 -3.79 1.05 -0.52
N ILE A 134 -3.46 1.40 -1.76
CA ILE A 134 -2.10 1.29 -2.28
C ILE A 134 -1.61 2.68 -2.70
N TYR A 135 -0.43 3.05 -2.23
CA TYR A 135 0.35 4.13 -2.79
C TYR A 135 1.61 3.57 -3.41
N SER A 136 1.94 3.99 -4.63
CA SER A 136 3.21 3.63 -5.27
C SER A 136 3.98 4.86 -5.75
N ARG A 137 5.29 4.89 -5.50
CA ARG A 137 6.21 5.88 -6.08
C ARG A 137 7.41 5.23 -6.77
N GLY A 138 7.67 5.62 -8.03
CA GLY A 138 8.90 5.29 -8.75
C GLY A 138 9.04 3.85 -9.22
N GLY A 139 7.95 3.10 -9.34
CA GLY A 139 7.98 1.66 -9.66
C GLY A 139 6.86 1.20 -10.60
N ALA A 140 6.71 -0.10 -10.76
CA ALA A 140 5.62 -0.71 -11.50
C ALA A 140 4.63 -1.41 -10.55
N VAL A 141 3.33 -1.25 -10.82
CA VAL A 141 2.26 -1.93 -10.10
C VAL A 141 1.49 -2.80 -11.09
N ILE A 142 1.39 -4.10 -10.81
CA ILE A 142 0.64 -5.06 -11.62
C ILE A 142 -0.45 -5.66 -10.76
N ILE A 143 -1.70 -5.56 -11.21
CA ILE A 143 -2.88 -6.00 -10.47
C ILE A 143 -3.70 -6.93 -11.35
N ALA A 144 -3.96 -8.13 -10.85
CA ALA A 144 -4.79 -9.12 -11.51
C ALA A 144 -5.81 -9.72 -10.54
N ASN A 145 -7.00 -10.08 -11.03
CA ASN A 145 -7.99 -10.88 -10.31
C ASN A 145 -8.39 -10.32 -8.93
N SER A 146 -8.31 -9.01 -8.73
CA SER A 146 -8.35 -8.39 -7.40
C SER A 146 -9.55 -7.47 -7.21
N ARG A 147 -9.84 -7.13 -5.96
CA ARG A 147 -10.98 -6.28 -5.60
C ARG A 147 -10.55 -5.18 -4.65
N PHE A 148 -10.97 -3.96 -4.94
CA PHE A 148 -10.79 -2.78 -4.09
C PHE A 148 -12.18 -2.27 -3.70
N GLU A 149 -12.55 -2.45 -2.45
CA GLU A 149 -13.88 -2.19 -1.91
C GLU A 149 -13.80 -1.15 -0.78
N GLY A 150 -14.51 -0.03 -0.91
CA GLY A 150 -14.63 0.92 0.19
C GLY A 150 -13.29 1.49 0.67
N ASN A 151 -12.29 1.64 -0.19
CA ASN A 151 -11.03 2.28 0.20
C ASN A 151 -11.15 3.81 0.03
N HIS A 152 -10.59 4.55 0.98
CA HIS A 152 -10.80 5.99 1.10
C HIS A 152 -9.49 6.77 1.21
N ALA A 153 -9.25 7.72 0.31
CA ALA A 153 -8.20 8.70 0.48
C ALA A 153 -8.78 10.01 1.03
N HIS A 154 -8.26 10.52 2.15
CA HIS A 154 -8.72 11.77 2.78
C HIS A 154 -7.77 12.98 2.57
N ASN A 155 -6.65 12.78 1.87
CA ASN A 155 -5.60 13.78 1.70
C ASN A 155 -5.17 14.01 0.25
N GLY A 156 -5.85 13.41 -0.72
CA GLY A 156 -5.41 13.52 -2.11
C GLY A 156 -6.14 12.56 -3.02
N ALA A 157 -5.40 12.00 -3.98
CA ALA A 157 -5.97 11.34 -5.13
C ALA A 157 -6.08 9.82 -4.96
N GLY A 158 -6.86 9.16 -5.82
CA GLY A 158 -6.86 7.70 -5.92
C GLY A 158 -7.39 7.02 -4.66
N GLY A 159 -8.72 6.96 -4.51
CA GLY A 159 -9.34 6.44 -3.29
C GLY A 159 -8.91 5.03 -2.91
N ALA A 160 -8.62 4.20 -3.91
CA ALA A 160 -7.95 2.91 -3.71
C ALA A 160 -6.45 2.99 -4.01
N ILE A 161 -6.09 3.43 -5.20
CA ILE A 161 -4.72 3.37 -5.70
C ILE A 161 -4.28 4.76 -6.12
N HIS A 162 -3.12 5.18 -5.64
CA HIS A 162 -2.46 6.37 -6.14
C HIS A 162 -1.03 6.07 -6.61
N LEU A 163 -0.67 6.60 -7.77
CA LEU A 163 0.61 6.40 -8.44
C LEU A 163 1.34 7.73 -8.59
N LEU A 164 2.60 7.79 -8.15
CA LEU A 164 3.49 8.92 -8.37
C LEU A 164 4.73 8.45 -9.12
N GLN A 165 4.90 8.87 -10.38
CA GLN A 165 6.04 8.43 -11.20
C GLN A 165 6.13 6.89 -11.31
N SER A 166 4.98 6.22 -11.30
CA SER A 166 4.85 4.76 -11.39
C SER A 166 4.01 4.36 -12.60
N SER A 167 4.20 3.13 -13.09
CA SER A 167 3.33 2.51 -14.09
C SER A 167 2.31 1.58 -13.45
N LEU A 168 1.16 1.40 -14.11
CA LEU A 168 0.09 0.52 -13.65
C LEU A 168 -0.41 -0.37 -14.78
N THR A 169 -0.60 -1.65 -14.47
CA THR A 169 -1.36 -2.61 -15.27
C THR A 169 -2.43 -3.24 -14.41
N VAL A 170 -3.67 -3.26 -14.91
CA VAL A 170 -4.82 -3.84 -14.22
C VAL A 170 -5.55 -4.78 -15.17
N GLU A 171 -5.81 -5.99 -14.68
CA GLU A 171 -6.54 -7.03 -15.40
C GLU A 171 -7.57 -7.69 -14.46
N ASP A 172 -8.75 -8.00 -14.97
CA ASP A 172 -9.80 -8.77 -14.27
C ASP A 172 -10.06 -8.35 -12.82
N SER A 173 -10.10 -7.03 -12.58
CA SER A 173 -10.18 -6.47 -11.23
C SER A 173 -11.33 -5.49 -11.08
N PHE A 174 -11.85 -5.38 -9.86
CA PHE A 174 -13.02 -4.55 -9.53
C PHE A 174 -12.66 -3.42 -8.56
N PHE A 175 -13.22 -2.24 -8.81
CA PHE A 175 -13.11 -1.07 -7.93
C PHE A 175 -14.51 -0.59 -7.56
N ILE A 176 -14.91 -0.79 -6.31
CA ILE A 176 -16.29 -0.62 -5.85
C ILE A 176 -16.32 0.29 -4.65
N GLY A 177 -17.04 1.40 -4.74
CA GLY A 177 -17.27 2.31 -3.62
C GLY A 177 -15.99 2.93 -3.03
N ASN A 178 -14.90 3.00 -3.82
CA ASN A 178 -13.70 3.73 -3.39
C ASN A 178 -13.94 5.23 -3.58
N SER A 179 -13.33 6.06 -2.73
CA SER A 179 -13.47 7.52 -2.84
C SER A 179 -12.18 8.25 -2.49
N ALA A 180 -11.98 9.39 -3.15
CA ALA A 180 -10.90 10.32 -2.89
C ALA A 180 -11.53 11.66 -2.51
N ILE A 181 -11.10 12.20 -1.37
CA ILE A 181 -11.40 13.54 -0.91
C ILE A 181 -10.05 14.20 -0.69
N GLY A 182 -9.76 15.19 -1.52
CA GLY A 182 -8.55 16.00 -1.39
C GLY A 182 -8.56 16.85 -0.13
N ALA A 183 -7.39 17.29 0.31
CA ALA A 183 -7.27 18.24 1.42
C ALA A 183 -7.98 19.57 1.11
N GLN A 184 -8.10 19.92 -0.17
CA GLN A 184 -9.02 20.94 -0.69
C GLN A 184 -9.96 20.32 -1.73
N PRO A 185 -11.14 20.90 -1.99
CA PRO A 185 -12.10 20.35 -2.96
C PRO A 185 -11.49 20.08 -4.34
N GLN A 186 -10.62 20.99 -4.81
CA GLN A 186 -9.94 20.87 -6.10
C GLN A 186 -8.88 19.75 -6.17
N ASP A 187 -8.52 19.14 -5.05
CA ASP A 187 -7.49 18.09 -4.99
C ASP A 187 -8.08 16.66 -5.03
N SER A 188 -9.40 16.55 -5.24
CA SER A 188 -10.14 15.28 -5.22
C SER A 188 -10.11 14.60 -6.59
N PHE A 189 -9.02 13.92 -6.92
CA PHE A 189 -8.86 13.22 -8.20
C PHE A 189 -9.00 11.70 -8.08
N GLY A 190 -9.64 11.08 -9.07
CA GLY A 190 -9.68 9.62 -9.21
C GLY A 190 -10.34 8.91 -8.02
N GLY A 191 -11.67 8.78 -8.04
CA GLY A 191 -12.41 8.13 -6.95
C GLY A 191 -11.86 6.75 -6.56
N ALA A 192 -11.34 6.00 -7.54
CA ALA A 192 -10.64 4.74 -7.28
C ALA A 192 -9.13 4.80 -7.58
N ILE A 193 -8.73 5.28 -8.77
CA ILE A 193 -7.35 5.26 -9.25
C ILE A 193 -6.98 6.67 -9.71
N SER A 194 -5.79 7.13 -9.34
CA SER A 194 -5.18 8.37 -9.85
C SER A 194 -3.69 8.26 -10.05
#